data_AF-A0A932J4D3-F1
#
_entry.id   AF-A0A932J4D3-F1
#
_cell.length_a   1.000
_cell.length_b   1.000
_cell.length_c   1.000
_cell.angle_alpha   90.00
_cell.angle_beta   90.00
_cell.angle_gamma   90.00
#
_symmetry.space_group_name_H-M   'P 1'
#
loop_
_entity.id
_entity.type
_entity.pdbx_description
1 polymer ?
#
loop_
_entity_poly.entity_id
_entity_poly.type
_entity_poly.pdbx_seq_one_letter_code
_entity_poly.pdbx_strand_id
1 'polypeptide(L)'
;MTFGGFQTSRVQGKAAGVMADINVTPMVDVMLVLLVIFIITAPLFEHQIKLNLPNVEAQSVREQPDALTLVIDARGRVFMGNRVLSAGELQTSLATAARSRPQPAVQVRADNDTRYEEVAKVMAAAQQAGLRKLAFVTEPKTTQAAIKTEAKYNNSTKRDSNTNNANNTNNAANTERKKSQ
;
A
#
# COMPACT_ATOMS: atom_id res chain seq x y z
N MET A 1 82.56 -15.24 -68.78
CA MET A 1 81.85 -14.18 -68.02
C MET A 1 80.45 -14.70 -67.70
N THR A 2 80.26 -15.12 -66.45
CA THR A 2 79.14 -14.84 -65.55
C THR A 2 77.66 -14.96 -65.99
N PHE A 3 76.93 -15.75 -65.19
CA PHE A 3 75.49 -15.81 -64.86
C PHE A 3 74.48 -16.11 -66.01
N GLY A 4 73.56 -17.07 -65.90
CA GLY A 4 72.87 -17.58 -64.70
C GLY A 4 71.46 -16.98 -64.66
N GLY A 5 70.48 -17.68 -65.22
CA GLY A 5 69.06 -17.29 -65.22
C GLY A 5 68.18 -18.52 -65.06
N PHE A 6 67.90 -18.89 -63.82
CA PHE A 6 67.11 -20.05 -63.44
C PHE A 6 65.69 -19.99 -63.99
N GLN A 7 65.30 -21.05 -64.70
CA GLN A 7 63.90 -21.41 -64.90
C GLN A 7 63.28 -21.75 -63.55
N THR A 8 62.31 -20.96 -63.11
CA THR A 8 61.37 -21.36 -62.05
C THR A 8 59.98 -21.41 -62.66
N SER A 9 59.55 -22.61 -63.02
CA SER A 9 58.15 -22.94 -63.23
C SER A 9 57.41 -22.84 -61.89
N ARG A 10 56.86 -21.66 -61.56
CA ARG A 10 55.84 -21.56 -60.51
C ARG A 10 54.50 -21.98 -61.07
N VAL A 11 54.21 -23.28 -60.96
CA VAL A 11 52.83 -23.73 -60.78
C VAL A 11 52.45 -23.35 -59.35
N GLN A 12 51.70 -22.27 -59.16
CA GLN A 12 51.01 -22.02 -57.90
C GLN A 12 49.61 -21.50 -58.24
N GLY A 13 48.61 -22.25 -57.80
CA GLY A 13 47.23 -22.18 -58.25
C GLY A 13 46.62 -20.79 -58.27
N LYS A 14 45.88 -20.53 -59.33
CA LYS A 14 44.87 -19.48 -59.42
C LYS A 14 43.80 -19.77 -58.38
N ALA A 15 43.98 -19.30 -57.16
CA ALA A 15 42.89 -19.10 -56.21
C ALA A 15 42.04 -17.95 -56.75
N ALA A 16 41.17 -18.27 -57.72
CA ALA A 16 40.04 -17.42 -58.03
C ALA A 16 39.20 -17.39 -56.76
N GLY A 17 39.34 -16.29 -56.00
CA GLY A 17 38.50 -16.03 -54.83
C GLY A 17 37.04 -16.06 -55.30
N VAL A 18 36.35 -17.14 -54.99
CA VAL A 18 34.89 -17.19 -54.97
C VAL A 18 34.47 -16.23 -53.87
N MET A 19 34.26 -14.97 -54.24
CA MET A 19 33.58 -14.00 -53.39
C MET A 19 32.16 -14.53 -53.22
N ALA A 20 31.89 -15.18 -52.09
CA ALA A 20 30.55 -15.58 -51.73
C ALA A 20 29.75 -14.30 -51.46
N ASP A 21 28.85 -13.96 -52.38
CA ASP A 21 27.87 -12.91 -52.14
C ASP A 21 27.04 -13.36 -50.93
N ILE A 22 27.16 -12.64 -49.81
CA ILE A 22 26.37 -12.96 -48.63
C ILE A 22 24.96 -12.54 -48.99
N ASN A 23 24.10 -13.52 -49.26
CA ASN A 23 22.68 -13.27 -49.43
C ASN A 23 22.18 -12.54 -48.17
N VAL A 24 21.98 -11.23 -48.28
CA VAL A 24 21.46 -10.37 -47.21
C VAL A 24 19.96 -10.56 -47.05
N THR A 25 19.28 -11.10 -48.06
CA THR A 25 17.82 -11.29 -48.08
C THR A 25 17.30 -12.12 -46.91
N PRO A 26 17.90 -13.28 -46.55
CA PRO A 26 17.49 -14.03 -45.37
C PRO A 26 17.79 -13.29 -44.06
N MET A 27 18.84 -12.44 -44.02
CA MET A 27 19.15 -11.66 -42.82
C MET A 27 18.13 -10.54 -42.59
N VAL A 28 17.70 -9.87 -43.66
CA VAL A 28 16.68 -8.83 -43.60
C VAL A 28 15.33 -9.40 -43.16
N ASP A 29 14.94 -10.58 -43.66
CA ASP A 29 13.69 -11.24 -43.27
C ASP A 29 13.62 -11.53 -41.77
N VAL A 30 14.70 -12.07 -41.19
CA VAL A 30 14.80 -12.29 -39.74
C VAL A 30 14.69 -10.99 -38.95
N MET A 31 15.32 -9.90 -39.42
CA MET A 31 15.22 -8.59 -38.76
C MET A 31 13.79 -8.03 -38.82
N LEU A 32 13.08 -8.21 -39.94
CA LEU A 32 11.69 -7.77 -40.09
C LEU A 32 10.74 -8.57 -39.19
N VAL A 33 10.94 -9.88 -39.05
CA VAL A 33 10.17 -10.72 -38.12
C VAL A 33 10.31 -10.22 -36.68
N LEU A 34 11.52 -9.90 -36.23
CA LEU A 34 11.74 -9.35 -34.89
C LEU A 34 11.05 -7.99 -34.70
N LEU A 35 11.07 -7.14 -35.73
CA LEU A 35 10.41 -5.83 -35.70
C LEU A 35 8.88 -5.98 -35.56
N VAL A 36 8.27 -6.90 -36.32
CA VAL A 36 6.83 -7.19 -36.23
C VAL A 36 6.44 -7.73 -34.85
N ILE A 37 7.25 -8.62 -34.27
CA ILE A 37 7.02 -9.13 -32.90
C ILE A 37 7.04 -7.98 -31.89
N PHE A 38 8.00 -7.06 -31.99
CA PHE A 38 8.06 -5.89 -31.10
C PHE A 38 6.86 -4.94 -31.28
N ILE A 39 6.40 -4.71 -32.51
CA ILE A 39 5.20 -3.89 -32.77
C ILE A 39 3.95 -4.52 -32.13
N ILE A 40 3.77 -5.84 -32.25
CA ILE A 40 2.59 -6.54 -31.73
C ILE A 40 2.62 -6.66 -30.20
N THR A 41 3.79 -6.76 -29.58
CA THR A 41 3.92 -6.87 -28.12
C THR A 41 3.84 -5.54 -27.38
N ALA A 42 4.15 -4.41 -28.03
CA ALA A 42 3.99 -3.07 -27.46
C ALA A 42 2.58 -2.78 -26.91
N PRO A 43 1.46 -3.01 -27.64
CA PRO A 43 0.11 -2.75 -27.12
C PRO A 43 -0.30 -3.68 -25.95
N LEU A 44 0.40 -4.81 -25.74
CA LEU A 44 0.13 -5.68 -24.60
C LEU A 44 0.63 -5.08 -23.27
N PHE A 45 1.58 -4.14 -23.31
CA PHE A 45 2.17 -3.54 -22.11
C PHE A 45 1.34 -2.40 -21.49
N GLU A 46 0.29 -1.91 -22.15
CA GLU A 46 -0.47 -0.74 -21.69
C GLU A 46 -1.56 -1.04 -20.63
N HIS A 47 -1.77 -2.29 -20.22
CA HIS A 47 -2.74 -2.64 -19.17
C HIS A 47 -2.18 -2.50 -17.75
N GLN A 48 -1.47 -1.41 -17.46
CA GLN A 48 -1.24 -1.01 -16.07
C GLN A 48 -2.45 -0.18 -15.63
N ILE A 49 -3.35 -0.80 -14.85
CA ILE A 49 -4.42 -0.06 -14.17
C ILE A 49 -3.74 1.03 -13.34
N LYS A 50 -3.78 2.27 -13.81
CA LYS A 50 -3.31 3.43 -13.05
C LYS A 50 -4.29 3.64 -11.89
N LEU A 51 -4.03 2.97 -10.77
CA LEU A 51 -4.65 3.27 -9.48
C LEU A 51 -4.14 4.66 -9.05
N ASN A 52 -4.70 5.71 -9.63
CA ASN A 52 -4.59 7.06 -9.09
C ASN A 52 -5.62 7.17 -7.95
N LEU A 53 -5.35 6.48 -6.84
CA LEU A 53 -6.03 6.84 -5.60
C LEU A 53 -5.45 8.21 -5.22
N PRO A 54 -6.27 9.27 -5.12
CA PRO A 54 -5.79 10.51 -4.51
C PRO A 54 -5.23 10.13 -3.14
N ASN A 55 -4.00 10.55 -2.85
CA ASN A 55 -3.33 10.28 -1.60
C ASN A 55 -4.16 10.92 -0.47
N VAL A 56 -5.05 10.12 0.12
CA VAL A 56 -5.90 10.57 1.20
C VAL A 56 -5.01 10.52 2.43
N GLU A 57 -4.52 11.68 2.87
CA GLU A 57 -3.76 11.76 4.09
C GLU A 57 -4.59 11.09 5.20
N ALA A 58 -4.07 10.01 5.77
CA ALA A 58 -4.61 9.33 6.93
C ALA A 58 -4.42 10.23 8.17
N GLN A 59 -4.92 11.46 8.10
CA GLN A 59 -5.08 12.29 9.28
C GLN A 59 -6.19 11.64 10.08
N SER A 60 -5.90 11.32 11.34
CA SER A 60 -6.86 10.83 12.33
C SER A 60 -8.20 11.54 12.18
N VAL A 61 -9.13 10.94 11.44
CA VAL A 61 -10.42 11.55 11.15
C VAL A 61 -11.17 11.48 12.46
N ARG A 62 -11.31 12.62 13.13
CA ARG A 62 -12.29 12.77 14.22
C ARG A 62 -13.61 12.26 13.67
N GLU A 63 -14.20 11.27 14.33
CA GLU A 63 -15.50 10.70 13.94
C GLU A 63 -16.47 11.85 13.69
N GLN A 64 -16.74 12.13 12.42
CA GLN A 64 -17.78 13.08 12.05
C GLN A 64 -19.09 12.31 12.19
N PRO A 65 -20.05 12.81 12.98
CA PRO A 65 -21.30 12.09 13.24
C PRO A 65 -22.13 11.83 11.97
N ASP A 66 -21.87 12.57 10.88
CA ASP A 66 -22.51 12.38 9.56
C ASP A 66 -21.66 11.61 8.54
N ALA A 67 -20.62 10.89 8.98
CA ALA A 67 -19.80 10.09 8.08
C ALA A 67 -20.41 8.71 7.81
N LEU A 68 -20.40 8.28 6.54
CA LEU A 68 -20.80 6.95 6.13
C LEU A 68 -19.59 6.01 6.24
N THR A 69 -19.62 5.10 7.20
CA THR A 69 -18.53 4.14 7.41
C THR A 69 -18.78 2.84 6.64
N LEU A 70 -17.82 2.48 5.80
CA LEU A 70 -17.74 1.21 5.10
C LEU A 70 -16.58 0.39 5.66
N VAL A 71 -16.83 -0.84 6.03
CA VAL A 71 -15.81 -1.77 6.54
C VAL A 71 -15.58 -2.87 5.51
N ILE A 72 -14.32 -3.19 5.24
CA ILE A 72 -13.92 -4.27 4.32
C ILE A 72 -13.22 -5.35 5.13
N ASP A 73 -13.74 -6.56 5.06
CA ASP A 73 -13.18 -7.77 5.69
C ASP A 73 -12.07 -8.37 4.79
N ALA A 74 -11.20 -9.21 5.36
CA ALA A 74 -10.11 -9.88 4.65
C ALA A 74 -10.59 -10.71 3.43
N ARG A 75 -11.86 -11.13 3.44
CA ARG A 75 -12.51 -11.82 2.31
C ARG A 75 -13.02 -10.89 1.19
N GLY A 76 -12.80 -9.58 1.29
CA GLY A 76 -13.29 -8.58 0.33
C GLY A 76 -14.78 -8.26 0.45
N ARG A 77 -15.43 -8.67 1.55
CA ARG A 77 -16.85 -8.36 1.80
C ARG A 77 -16.96 -6.95 2.35
N VAL A 78 -17.89 -6.18 1.80
CA VAL A 78 -18.15 -4.79 2.25
C VAL A 78 -19.32 -4.78 3.22
N PHE A 79 -19.12 -4.09 4.33
CA PHE A 79 -20.10 -3.92 5.39
C PHE A 79 -20.40 -2.44 5.56
N MET A 80 -21.66 -2.14 5.84
CA MET A 80 -22.11 -0.82 6.25
C MET A 80 -22.81 -0.98 7.61
N GLY A 81 -22.20 -0.42 8.65
CA GLY A 81 -22.56 -0.75 10.03
C GLY A 81 -22.41 -2.26 10.28
N ASN A 82 -23.52 -2.93 10.58
CA ASN A 82 -23.57 -4.37 10.88
C ASN A 82 -24.10 -5.23 9.72
N ARG A 83 -24.33 -4.65 8.53
CA ARG A 83 -24.93 -5.36 7.38
C ARG A 83 -23.91 -5.57 6.27
N VAL A 84 -23.86 -6.79 5.72
CA VAL A 84 -23.16 -7.09 4.46
C VAL A 84 -23.90 -6.46 3.29
N LEU A 85 -23.16 -5.74 2.45
CA LEU A 85 -23.65 -5.21 1.18
C LEU A 85 -23.13 -6.05 0.02
N SER A 86 -24.04 -6.43 -0.88
CA SER A 86 -23.66 -6.90 -2.21
C SER A 86 -23.17 -5.74 -3.07
N ALA A 87 -22.51 -6.03 -4.20
CA ALA A 87 -21.97 -5.00 -5.09
C ALA A 87 -23.05 -4.03 -5.63
N GLY A 88 -24.24 -4.56 -5.97
CA GLY A 88 -25.35 -3.72 -6.45
C GLY A 88 -25.95 -2.83 -5.36
N GLU A 89 -26.03 -3.35 -4.12
CA GLU A 89 -26.50 -2.57 -2.98
C GLU A 89 -25.51 -1.48 -2.59
N LEU A 90 -24.21 -1.80 -2.60
CA LEU A 90 -23.15 -0.83 -2.37
C LEU A 90 -23.25 0.35 -3.32
N GLN A 91 -23.39 0.08 -4.63
CA GLN A 91 -23.52 1.14 -5.63
C GLN A 91 -24.77 2.00 -5.40
N THR A 92 -25.89 1.36 -5.05
CA THR A 92 -27.15 2.07 -4.76
C THR A 92 -27.02 2.95 -3.51
N SER A 93 -26.41 2.44 -2.44
CA SER A 93 -26.16 3.19 -1.21
C SER A 93 -25.21 4.36 -1.43
N LEU A 94 -24.13 4.16 -2.17
CA LEU A 94 -23.17 5.21 -2.54
C LEU A 94 -23.82 6.29 -3.41
N ALA A 95 -24.63 5.91 -4.40
CA ALA A 95 -25.36 6.85 -5.24
C ALA A 95 -26.40 7.66 -4.44
N THR A 96 -27.04 7.04 -3.46
CA THR A 96 -27.97 7.72 -2.55
C THR A 96 -27.23 8.73 -1.69
N ALA A 97 -26.12 8.33 -1.07
CA ALA A 97 -25.27 9.22 -0.29
C ALA A 97 -24.70 10.37 -1.14
N ALA A 98 -24.40 10.13 -2.41
CA ALA A 98 -23.90 11.16 -3.32
C ALA A 98 -24.95 12.25 -3.64
N ARG A 99 -26.24 11.90 -3.61
CA ARG A 99 -27.36 12.83 -3.86
C ARG A 99 -27.76 13.62 -2.62
N SER A 100 -27.38 13.18 -1.42
CA SER A 100 -27.66 13.89 -0.17
C SER A 100 -26.97 15.25 -0.10
N ARG A 101 -27.66 16.25 0.47
CA ARG A 101 -27.14 17.60 0.71
C ARG A 101 -27.32 17.97 2.19
N PRO A 102 -26.23 18.21 2.94
CA PRO A 102 -24.82 18.12 2.54
C PRO A 102 -24.37 16.67 2.23
N GLN A 103 -23.39 16.52 1.34
CA GLN A 103 -22.83 15.21 1.02
C GLN A 103 -22.01 14.69 2.22
N PRO A 104 -22.31 13.48 2.74
CA PRO A 104 -21.59 12.89 3.85
C PRO A 104 -20.15 12.54 3.43
N ALA A 105 -19.23 12.57 4.39
CA ALA A 105 -17.90 12.01 4.19
C ALA A 105 -17.97 10.48 4.23
N VAL A 106 -17.37 9.78 3.28
CA VAL A 106 -17.31 8.32 3.29
C VAL A 106 -15.97 7.87 3.85
N GLN A 107 -16.03 7.11 4.94
CA GLN A 107 -14.87 6.52 5.60
C GLN A 107 -14.78 5.05 5.24
N VAL A 108 -13.67 4.64 4.63
CA VAL A 108 -13.39 3.24 4.32
C VAL A 108 -12.39 2.71 5.33
N ARG A 109 -12.84 1.73 6.12
CA ARG A 109 -12.03 0.95 7.06
C ARG A 109 -11.75 -0.40 6.45
N ALA A 110 -10.51 -0.85 6.51
CA ALA A 110 -10.14 -2.18 6.03
C ALA A 110 -9.45 -2.95 7.15
N ASP A 111 -9.71 -4.24 7.24
CA ASP A 111 -8.93 -5.13 8.09
C ASP A 111 -7.47 -5.21 7.59
N ASN A 112 -6.53 -5.50 8.48
CA ASN A 112 -5.10 -5.61 8.19
C ASN A 112 -4.80 -6.64 7.09
N ASP A 113 -5.58 -7.72 7.04
CA ASP A 113 -5.41 -8.80 6.06
C ASP A 113 -6.17 -8.54 4.73
N THR A 114 -6.81 -7.39 4.60
CA THR A 114 -7.55 -7.03 3.37
C THR A 114 -6.59 -6.70 2.24
N ARG A 115 -6.78 -7.34 1.08
CA ARG A 115 -6.03 -7.01 -0.14
C ARG A 115 -6.32 -5.56 -0.53
N TYR A 116 -5.27 -4.77 -0.74
CA TYR A 116 -5.37 -3.38 -1.15
C TYR A 116 -6.21 -3.18 -2.43
N GLU A 117 -6.18 -4.14 -3.35
CA GLU A 117 -7.02 -4.15 -4.55
C GLU A 117 -8.53 -4.04 -4.23
N GLU A 118 -9.00 -4.71 -3.17
CA GLU A 118 -10.43 -4.67 -2.79
C GLU A 118 -10.80 -3.29 -2.22
N VAL A 119 -9.91 -2.70 -1.43
CA VAL A 119 -10.07 -1.34 -0.93
C VAL A 119 -10.14 -0.35 -2.08
N ALA A 120 -9.22 -0.47 -3.05
CA ALA A 120 -9.18 0.39 -4.22
C ALA A 120 -10.46 0.30 -5.08
N LYS A 121 -11.01 -0.90 -5.28
CA LYS A 121 -12.28 -1.10 -5.99
C LYS A 121 -13.43 -0.35 -5.32
N VAL A 122 -13.54 -0.45 -3.99
CA VAL A 122 -14.60 0.25 -3.22
C VAL A 122 -14.43 1.75 -3.30
N MET A 123 -13.20 2.26 -3.16
CA MET A 123 -12.90 3.68 -3.28
C MET A 123 -13.22 4.22 -4.68
N ALA A 124 -12.88 3.47 -5.74
CA ALA A 124 -13.21 3.83 -7.11
C ALA A 124 -14.72 3.85 -7.35
N ALA A 125 -15.46 2.86 -6.83
CA ALA A 125 -16.92 2.83 -6.91
C ALA A 125 -17.56 4.03 -6.21
N ALA A 126 -17.04 4.43 -5.05
CA ALA A 126 -17.51 5.62 -4.33
C ALA A 126 -17.23 6.92 -5.11
N GLN A 127 -16.06 7.02 -5.73
CA GLN A 127 -15.71 8.17 -6.57
C GLN A 127 -16.59 8.24 -7.83
N GLN A 128 -16.84 7.11 -8.49
CA GLN A 128 -17.75 7.00 -9.64
C GLN A 128 -19.19 7.38 -9.29
N ALA A 129 -19.63 7.09 -8.05
CA ALA A 129 -20.92 7.51 -7.55
C ALA A 129 -21.01 9.04 -7.33
N GLY A 130 -19.90 9.78 -7.40
CA GLY A 130 -19.84 11.23 -7.26
C GLY A 130 -19.52 11.72 -5.83
N LEU A 131 -19.04 10.85 -4.95
CA LEU A 131 -18.62 11.21 -3.59
C LEU A 131 -17.28 11.94 -3.61
N ARG A 132 -17.26 13.16 -3.07
CA ARG A 132 -16.07 14.03 -3.08
C ARG A 132 -15.22 13.92 -1.84
N LYS A 133 -15.84 13.58 -0.70
CA LYS A 133 -15.19 13.47 0.60
C LYS A 133 -14.99 11.99 0.93
N LEU A 134 -13.83 11.47 0.56
CA LEU A 134 -13.43 10.09 0.85
C LEU A 134 -12.29 10.14 1.87
N ALA A 135 -12.32 9.25 2.86
CA ALA A 135 -11.27 9.08 3.86
C ALA A 135 -10.97 7.59 4.02
N PHE A 136 -9.69 7.24 4.09
CA PHE A 136 -9.26 5.87 4.36
C PHE A 136 -8.69 5.78 5.77
N VAL A 137 -9.18 4.81 6.54
CA VAL A 137 -8.74 4.57 7.91
C VAL A 137 -8.21 3.15 7.98
N THR A 138 -6.90 3.03 7.85
CA THR A 138 -6.17 1.86 8.35
C THR A 138 -5.91 2.04 9.82
N GLU A 139 -6.21 1.02 10.62
CA GLU A 139 -5.64 0.93 11.95
C GLU A 139 -4.14 0.67 11.76
N PRO A 140 -3.24 1.63 12.06
CA PRO A 140 -1.83 1.28 12.13
C PRO A 140 -1.71 0.18 13.18
N LYS A 141 -0.95 -0.88 12.89
CA LYS A 141 -0.36 -1.70 13.96
C LYS A 141 0.34 -0.71 14.87
N THR A 142 -0.33 -0.29 15.94
CA THR A 142 0.37 0.37 17.01
C THR A 142 1.33 -0.70 17.48
N THR A 143 2.62 -0.48 17.20
CA THR A 143 3.72 -1.07 17.93
C THR A 143 3.53 -0.66 19.40
N GLN A 144 2.57 -1.31 20.05
CA GLN A 144 2.20 -1.12 21.45
C GLN A 144 3.26 -1.77 22.36
N ALA A 145 4.37 -2.25 21.78
CA ALA A 145 5.55 -2.74 22.46
C ALA A 145 6.53 -1.63 22.89
N ALA A 146 6.40 -0.38 22.40
CA ALA A 146 7.38 0.68 22.71
C ALA A 146 7.00 1.64 23.85
N ILE A 147 5.71 1.75 24.24
CA ILE A 147 5.28 2.76 25.25
C ILE A 147 5.21 2.19 26.69
N LYS A 148 5.45 0.88 26.90
CA LYS A 148 5.55 0.30 28.26
C LYS A 148 6.94 0.37 28.91
N THR A 149 7.98 0.78 28.19
CA THR A 149 9.35 0.79 28.75
C THR A 149 9.76 2.14 29.36
N GLU A 150 9.18 3.26 28.93
CA GLU A 150 9.51 4.58 29.49
C GLU A 150 8.77 4.90 30.81
N ALA A 151 7.65 4.24 31.11
CA ALA A 151 6.90 4.46 32.34
C ALA A 151 7.54 3.80 33.59
N LYS A 152 8.66 3.07 33.46
CA LYS A 152 9.33 2.39 34.58
C LYS A 152 10.62 3.03 35.08
N TYR A 153 11.14 4.09 34.44
CA TYR A 153 12.41 4.73 34.86
C TYR A 153 12.23 6.06 35.62
N ASN A 154 11.04 6.67 35.67
CA ASN A 154 10.87 7.99 36.29
C ASN A 154 10.37 7.99 37.75
N ASN A 155 10.08 6.83 38.35
CA ASN A 155 9.42 6.75 39.66
C ASN A 155 10.35 6.33 40.83
N SER A 156 11.67 6.42 40.66
CA SER A 156 12.66 6.10 41.70
C SER A 156 13.34 7.31 42.34
N THR A 157 13.05 8.55 41.91
CA THR A 157 13.68 9.77 42.44
C THR A 157 12.74 10.68 43.25
N LYS A 158 11.57 10.18 43.67
CA LYS A 158 10.61 10.93 44.50
C LYS A 158 10.24 10.20 45.80
N ARG A 159 11.22 9.56 46.47
CA ARG A 159 11.03 8.98 47.82
C ARG A 159 11.34 9.93 48.98
N ASP A 160 11.96 11.08 48.73
CA ASP A 160 12.40 11.98 49.80
C ASP A 160 11.68 13.33 49.69
N SER A 161 10.41 13.41 50.08
CA SER A 161 9.69 14.65 50.47
C SER A 161 8.17 14.50 50.51
N ASN A 162 7.66 13.48 51.21
CA ASN A 162 6.26 13.49 51.65
C ASN A 162 6.16 13.12 53.14
N THR A 163 6.87 13.90 53.96
CA THR A 163 6.51 14.12 55.35
C THR A 163 5.60 15.35 55.36
N ASN A 164 4.46 15.26 56.05
CA ASN A 164 3.45 16.31 56.27
C ASN A 164 2.18 16.24 55.41
N ASN A 165 1.40 15.16 55.55
CA ASN A 165 -0.05 15.31 55.62
C ASN A 165 -0.73 14.10 56.30
N ALA A 166 -0.56 13.98 57.60
CA ALA A 166 -1.31 13.02 58.42
C ALA A 166 -1.62 13.66 59.76
N ASN A 167 -2.64 14.52 59.79
CA ASN A 167 -3.30 14.95 61.03
C ASN A 167 -4.60 15.69 60.68
N ASN A 168 -5.59 14.97 60.15
CA ASN A 168 -6.98 15.33 60.40
C ASN A 168 -7.94 14.22 59.95
N THR A 169 -8.22 13.23 60.81
CA THR A 169 -9.59 12.76 61.09
C THR A 169 -9.60 11.67 62.17
N ASN A 170 -10.48 11.86 63.16
CA ASN A 170 -11.25 10.80 63.84
C ASN A 170 -10.52 9.84 64.81
N ASN A 171 -10.47 10.22 66.09
CA ASN A 171 -10.65 9.25 67.17
C ASN A 171 -11.42 9.87 68.36
N ALA A 172 -12.64 10.32 68.06
CA ALA A 172 -13.69 10.42 69.06
C ALA A 172 -14.54 9.15 68.91
N ALA A 173 -14.42 8.23 69.86
CA ALA A 173 -15.30 7.08 70.17
C ALA A 173 -14.53 5.77 70.39
N ASN A 174 -13.81 5.66 71.52
CA ASN A 174 -13.61 4.38 72.21
C ASN A 174 -13.30 4.69 73.69
N THR A 175 -14.33 4.82 74.52
CA THR A 175 -14.76 3.76 75.45
C THR A 175 -14.06 3.87 76.79
N GLU A 176 -14.84 4.33 77.77
CA GLU A 176 -14.70 4.09 79.19
C GLU A 176 -14.15 2.69 79.47
N ARG A 177 -13.03 2.57 80.21
CA ARG A 177 -12.79 1.45 81.12
C ARG A 177 -11.62 1.73 82.07
N LYS A 178 -11.97 1.73 83.36
CA LYS A 178 -11.16 1.73 84.59
C LYS A 178 -10.58 3.10 84.97
N LYS A 179 -10.92 3.80 86.06
CA LYS A 179 -11.41 3.44 87.42
C LYS A 179 -10.78 2.18 88.02
N SER A 180 -10.06 2.40 89.11
CA SER A 180 -9.41 1.45 90.02
C SER A 180 -7.95 1.11 89.71
N GLN A 181 -7.15 1.57 90.69
CA GLN A 181 -5.78 1.25 91.06
C GLN A 181 -4.71 2.14 90.45
#